data_AF-A0A954I1D4-F1
#
_entry.id   AF-A0A954I1D4-F1
#
_cell.length_a   1.000
_cell.length_b   1.000
_cell.length_c   1.000
_cell.angle_alpha   90.00
_cell.angle_beta   90.00
_cell.angle_gamma   90.00
#
_symmetry.space_group_name_H-M   'P 1'
#
loop_
_entity.id
_entity.type
_entity.pdbx_description
1 polymer ?
#
loop_
_entity_poly.entity_id
_entity_poly.type
_entity_poly.pdbx_seq_one_letter_code
_entity_poly.pdbx_strand_id
1 'polypeptide(L)'
;GLVELYSARPAEDEPAANLVKGYNDLLDARLKEQSSDGALPKGDAELNAARAALPEADRIMAATLVKRDAFNLANSLQRLVGQGTAQYVFGVGVLGMAVSTIIILMLINGFVVCEMLGLPPKGMVHRVGALMAGLVGALGPFLWSKAAVWLAVPTSMFGMVLLPIAYWTFFFLLNSSSLMGAAKPTGGKLVLWNVLMFIAAGLATFGSYWSIRSSPYPTIGFVGLGAFVALAVIVHFARSGSADTHDAATS
;
A
#
# COMPACT_ATOMS: atom_id res chain seq x y z
N GLY A 1 -14.45 -18.84 25.12
CA GLY A 1 -13.49 -18.24 24.18
C GLY A 1 -13.79 -16.76 23.92
N LEU A 2 -14.16 -16.39 22.68
CA LEU A 2 -14.50 -15.00 22.30
C LEU A 2 -15.84 -14.53 22.89
N VAL A 3 -16.84 -15.42 22.86
CA VAL A 3 -18.17 -15.22 23.46
C VAL A 3 -18.09 -15.02 24.98
N GLU A 4 -17.11 -15.66 25.62
CA GLU A 4 -16.92 -15.67 27.07
C GLU A 4 -16.22 -14.41 27.59
N LEU A 5 -15.34 -13.80 26.78
CA LEU A 5 -14.78 -12.46 27.02
C LEU A 5 -15.82 -11.36 26.82
N TYR A 6 -16.83 -11.59 25.97
CA TYR A 6 -17.94 -10.68 25.74
C TYR A 6 -19.02 -10.80 26.82
N SER A 7 -19.30 -12.00 27.35
CA SER A 7 -20.35 -12.23 28.35
C SER A 7 -20.08 -11.59 29.72
N ALA A 8 -18.86 -11.11 29.99
CA ALA A 8 -18.52 -10.38 31.21
C ALA A 8 -18.81 -8.86 31.14
N ARG A 9 -19.28 -8.36 29.98
CA ARG A 9 -19.82 -7.01 29.78
C ARG A 9 -21.29 -7.16 29.34
N PRO A 10 -22.17 -6.17 29.61
CA PRO A 10 -23.61 -6.35 29.46
C PRO A 10 -23.99 -6.94 28.10
N ALA A 11 -24.94 -7.87 28.14
CA ALA A 11 -25.25 -8.91 27.17
C ALA A 11 -25.82 -8.45 25.81
N GLU A 12 -25.15 -7.54 25.10
CA GLU A 12 -25.73 -6.98 23.86
C GLU A 12 -25.00 -7.22 22.55
N ASP A 13 -23.76 -7.74 22.53
CA ASP A 13 -23.01 -7.83 21.26
C ASP A 13 -22.35 -9.21 21.13
N GLU A 14 -23.04 -10.18 20.53
CA GLU A 14 -22.35 -11.37 20.01
C GLU A 14 -21.26 -10.92 19.02
N PRO A 15 -20.05 -11.51 19.06
CA PRO A 15 -19.01 -11.15 18.13
C PRO A 15 -19.49 -11.44 16.70
N ALA A 16 -19.30 -10.47 15.81
CA ALA A 16 -19.68 -10.63 14.41
C ALA A 16 -19.11 -11.95 13.85
N ALA A 17 -19.98 -12.77 13.24
CA ALA A 17 -19.65 -14.16 12.88
C ALA A 17 -18.42 -14.28 11.95
N ASN A 18 -18.17 -13.25 11.14
CA ASN A 18 -17.00 -13.13 10.27
C ASN A 18 -15.66 -13.01 11.04
N LEU A 19 -15.65 -12.54 12.29
CA LEU A 19 -14.46 -12.36 13.11
C LEU A 19 -14.05 -13.62 13.87
N VAL A 20 -15.00 -14.51 14.17
CA VAL A 20 -14.77 -15.71 14.98
C VAL A 20 -13.74 -16.63 14.34
N LYS A 21 -13.82 -16.82 13.01
CA LYS A 21 -12.86 -17.63 12.27
C LYS A 21 -11.44 -17.04 12.35
N GLY A 22 -11.27 -15.76 12.02
CA GLY A 22 -9.97 -15.12 12.03
C GLY A 22 -9.32 -15.06 13.43
N TYR A 23 -10.13 -14.93 14.47
CA TYR A 23 -9.67 -15.04 15.86
C TYR A 23 -9.17 -16.45 16.18
N ASN A 24 -9.95 -17.48 15.83
CA ASN A 24 -9.57 -18.87 16.07
C ASN A 24 -8.30 -19.25 15.29
N ASP A 25 -8.14 -18.77 14.06
CA ASP A 25 -6.94 -19.00 13.24
C ASP A 25 -5.67 -18.43 13.93
N LEU A 26 -5.78 -17.30 14.61
CA LEU A 26 -4.67 -16.69 15.37
C LEU A 26 -4.34 -17.48 16.64
N LEU A 27 -5.36 -17.96 17.36
CA LEU A 27 -5.14 -18.83 18.53
C LEU A 27 -4.53 -20.17 18.12
N ASP A 28 -4.97 -20.73 16.99
CA ASP A 28 -4.40 -21.97 16.44
C ASP A 28 -2.94 -21.78 16.05
N ALA A 29 -2.59 -20.64 15.45
CA ALA A 29 -1.20 -20.31 15.17
C ALA A 29 -0.35 -20.26 16.47
N ARG A 30 -0.90 -19.69 17.54
CA ARG A 30 -0.23 -19.65 18.85
C ARG A 30 -0.10 -21.02 19.50
N LEU A 31 -1.14 -21.85 19.42
CA LEU A 31 -1.11 -23.23 19.92
C LEU A 31 -0.07 -24.08 19.17
N LYS A 32 0.05 -23.91 17.84
CA LYS A 32 1.09 -24.57 17.05
C LYS A 32 2.50 -24.17 17.49
N GLU A 33 2.69 -22.92 17.91
CA GLU A 33 3.98 -22.43 18.39
C GLU A 33 4.31 -22.94 19.81
N GLN A 34 3.29 -23.22 20.64
CA GLN A 34 3.47 -23.80 21.98
C GLN A 34 3.60 -25.33 21.98
N SER A 35 3.06 -26.03 20.98
CA SER A 35 3.18 -27.47 20.82
C SER A 35 4.60 -27.87 20.38
N SER A 36 5.25 -28.78 21.12
CA SER A 36 6.59 -29.30 20.81
C SER A 36 6.69 -29.95 19.41
N ASP A 37 5.59 -30.54 18.93
CA ASP A 37 5.49 -31.19 17.61
C ASP A 37 4.77 -30.33 16.55
N GLY A 38 4.39 -29.08 16.87
CA GLY A 38 3.64 -28.20 15.97
C GLY A 38 2.23 -28.69 15.58
N ALA A 39 1.75 -29.77 16.19
CA ALA A 39 0.45 -30.38 15.91
C ALA A 39 -0.67 -29.71 16.72
N LEU A 40 -1.81 -29.49 16.07
CA LEU A 40 -3.05 -29.10 16.72
C LEU A 40 -3.82 -30.34 17.22
N PRO A 41 -4.61 -30.21 18.31
CA PRO A 41 -5.60 -31.21 18.69
C PRO A 41 -6.52 -31.55 17.50
N LYS A 42 -6.82 -32.83 17.29
CA LYS A 42 -7.57 -33.30 16.10
C LYS A 42 -9.09 -33.24 16.26
N GLY A 43 -9.60 -33.00 17.47
CA GLY A 43 -11.04 -32.86 17.74
C GLY A 43 -11.47 -31.40 17.93
N ASP A 44 -12.59 -30.99 17.32
CA ASP A 44 -13.11 -29.62 17.44
C ASP A 44 -13.40 -29.20 18.90
N ALA A 45 -13.90 -30.14 19.72
CA ALA A 45 -14.17 -29.89 21.12
C ALA A 45 -12.87 -29.71 21.94
N GLU A 46 -11.86 -30.53 21.67
CA GLU A 46 -10.54 -30.46 22.32
C GLU A 46 -9.78 -29.20 21.91
N LEU A 47 -9.88 -28.81 20.63
CA LEU A 47 -9.29 -27.60 20.08
C LEU A 47 -9.91 -26.35 20.71
N ASN A 48 -11.24 -26.33 20.87
CA ASN A 48 -11.92 -25.22 21.54
C ASN A 48 -11.59 -25.14 23.03
N ALA A 49 -11.44 -26.29 23.70
CA ALA A 49 -10.96 -26.32 25.09
C ALA A 49 -9.52 -25.81 25.22
N ALA A 50 -8.63 -26.20 24.29
CA ALA A 50 -7.25 -25.72 24.24
C ALA A 50 -7.18 -24.20 23.98
N ARG A 51 -7.99 -23.67 23.05
CA ARG A 51 -8.13 -22.22 22.80
C ARG A 51 -8.62 -21.47 24.04
N ALA A 52 -9.54 -22.06 24.80
CA ALA A 52 -10.04 -21.47 26.04
C ALA A 52 -9.00 -21.51 27.16
N ALA A 53 -8.15 -22.54 27.20
CA ALA A 53 -7.08 -22.70 28.19
C ALA A 53 -5.87 -21.76 27.96
N LEU A 54 -5.76 -21.12 26.78
CA LEU A 54 -4.73 -20.12 26.52
C LEU A 54 -4.81 -18.95 27.52
N PRO A 55 -3.66 -18.35 27.88
CA PRO A 55 -3.62 -17.16 28.72
C PRO A 55 -4.53 -16.05 28.19
N GLU A 56 -5.12 -15.29 29.10
CA GLU A 56 -6.01 -14.17 28.74
C GLU A 56 -5.30 -13.15 27.84
N ALA A 57 -4.02 -12.88 28.10
CA ALA A 57 -3.21 -11.98 27.28
C ALA A 57 -3.15 -12.41 25.80
N ASP A 58 -2.97 -13.70 25.52
CA ASP A 58 -2.90 -14.24 24.15
C ASP A 58 -4.28 -14.14 23.46
N ARG A 59 -5.36 -14.36 24.22
CA ARG A 59 -6.73 -14.22 23.72
C ARG A 59 -7.08 -12.76 23.41
N ILE A 60 -6.72 -11.82 24.29
CA ILE A 60 -6.90 -10.39 24.01
C ILE A 60 -6.06 -9.98 22.79
N MET A 61 -4.81 -10.45 22.69
CA MET A 61 -3.96 -10.17 21.54
C MET A 61 -4.60 -10.66 20.24
N ALA A 62 -5.10 -11.90 20.20
CA ALA A 62 -5.81 -12.43 19.03
C ALA A 62 -7.07 -11.61 18.68
N ALA A 63 -7.84 -11.17 19.67
CA ALA A 63 -9.03 -10.34 19.46
C ALA A 63 -8.70 -8.91 18.96
N THR A 64 -7.52 -8.39 19.30
CA THR A 64 -7.05 -7.10 18.78
C THR A 64 -6.51 -7.22 17.36
N LEU A 65 -5.75 -8.28 17.06
CA LEU A 65 -5.09 -8.52 15.78
C LEU A 65 -6.02 -9.04 14.67
N VAL A 66 -7.20 -9.56 15.02
CA VAL A 66 -8.16 -10.05 14.02
C VAL A 66 -8.51 -8.95 13.01
N LYS A 67 -8.40 -9.29 11.71
CA LYS A 67 -8.70 -8.36 10.63
C LYS A 67 -10.20 -8.06 10.59
N ARG A 68 -10.54 -6.77 10.68
CA ARG A 68 -11.91 -6.27 10.57
C ARG A 68 -12.18 -5.85 9.13
N ASP A 69 -13.34 -6.23 8.59
CA ASP A 69 -13.76 -5.82 7.26
C ASP A 69 -14.57 -4.51 7.29
N ALA A 70 -14.95 -4.03 6.10
CA ALA A 70 -15.74 -2.82 5.92
C ALA A 70 -17.07 -2.82 6.71
N PHE A 71 -17.72 -3.98 6.82
CA PHE A 71 -19.00 -4.11 7.54
C PHE A 71 -18.80 -4.01 9.05
N ASN A 72 -17.74 -4.60 9.60
CA ASN A 72 -17.40 -4.45 11.00
C ASN A 72 -17.10 -2.99 11.37
N LEU A 73 -16.42 -2.27 10.49
CA LEU A 73 -16.15 -0.84 10.67
C LEU A 73 -17.44 -0.02 10.60
N ALA A 74 -18.32 -0.29 9.64
CA ALA A 74 -19.62 0.37 9.56
C ALA A 74 -20.47 0.09 10.82
N ASN A 75 -20.48 -1.15 11.30
CA ASN A 75 -21.21 -1.54 12.51
C ASN A 75 -20.74 -0.79 13.75
N SER A 76 -19.44 -0.46 13.83
CA SER A 76 -18.90 0.34 14.95
C SER A 76 -19.48 1.76 15.04
N LEU A 77 -20.00 2.30 13.93
CA LEU A 77 -20.61 3.63 13.86
C LEU A 77 -22.10 3.64 14.22
N GLN A 78 -22.74 2.47 14.32
CA GLN A 78 -24.19 2.38 14.57
C GLN A 78 -24.60 3.02 15.90
N ARG A 79 -23.75 2.95 16.93
CA ARG A 79 -24.01 3.59 18.22
C ARG A 79 -24.01 5.14 18.15
N LEU A 80 -23.42 5.72 17.10
CA LEU A 80 -23.36 7.17 16.89
C LEU A 80 -24.44 7.69 15.92
N VAL A 81 -24.70 6.97 14.83
CA VAL A 81 -25.56 7.45 13.73
C VAL A 81 -26.75 6.54 13.40
N GLY A 82 -26.85 5.37 14.03
CA GLY A 82 -27.91 4.37 13.80
C GLY A 82 -27.56 3.27 12.79
N GLN A 83 -28.27 2.14 12.88
CA GLN A 83 -27.99 0.88 12.17
C GLN A 83 -28.04 0.98 10.62
N GLY A 84 -28.83 1.91 10.07
CA GLY A 84 -28.93 2.16 8.63
C GLY A 84 -28.00 3.25 8.11
N THR A 85 -28.00 4.42 8.76
CA THR A 85 -27.19 5.58 8.35
C THR A 85 -25.70 5.27 8.39
N ALA A 86 -25.26 4.46 9.35
CA ALA A 86 -23.86 4.01 9.45
C ALA A 86 -23.37 3.33 8.17
N GLN A 87 -24.14 2.38 7.65
CA GLN A 87 -23.77 1.62 6.46
C GLN A 87 -23.75 2.50 5.20
N TYR A 88 -24.72 3.42 5.05
CA TYR A 88 -24.77 4.33 3.90
C TYR A 88 -23.61 5.33 3.92
N VAL A 89 -23.39 6.02 5.04
CA VAL A 89 -22.32 7.02 5.16
C VAL A 89 -20.95 6.36 4.99
N PHE A 90 -20.74 5.21 5.63
CA PHE A 90 -19.49 4.46 5.48
C PHE A 90 -19.28 3.97 4.04
N GLY A 91 -20.32 3.42 3.42
CA GLY A 91 -20.28 2.95 2.02
C GLY A 91 -19.98 4.07 1.03
N VAL A 92 -20.62 5.24 1.17
CA VAL A 92 -20.33 6.43 0.37
C VAL A 92 -18.89 6.91 0.59
N GLY A 93 -18.40 6.86 1.83
CA GLY A 93 -17.00 7.18 2.15
C GLY A 93 -15.99 6.26 1.45
N VAL A 94 -16.21 4.94 1.49
CA VAL A 94 -15.36 3.96 0.80
C VAL A 94 -15.43 4.14 -0.72
N LEU A 95 -16.61 4.39 -1.28
CA LEU A 95 -16.77 4.70 -2.70
C LEU A 95 -16.00 5.97 -3.07
N GLY A 96 -16.11 7.02 -2.26
CA GLY A 96 -15.38 8.29 -2.45
C GLY A 96 -13.87 8.08 -2.44
N MET A 97 -13.34 7.28 -1.51
CA MET A 97 -11.92 6.94 -1.44
C MET A 97 -11.43 6.21 -2.70
N ALA A 98 -12.23 5.26 -3.22
CA ALA A 98 -11.90 4.54 -4.44
C ALA A 98 -11.92 5.47 -5.66
N VAL A 99 -12.96 6.29 -5.80
CA VAL A 99 -13.13 7.24 -6.91
C VAL A 99 -12.05 8.32 -6.90
N SER A 100 -11.72 8.90 -5.75
CA SER A 100 -10.66 9.92 -5.67
C SER A 100 -9.30 9.36 -6.08
N THR A 101 -9.01 8.12 -5.69
CA THR A 101 -7.74 7.45 -6.00
C THR A 101 -7.64 7.11 -7.48
N ILE A 102 -8.68 6.51 -8.07
CA ILE A 102 -8.64 6.12 -9.49
C ILE A 102 -8.52 7.34 -10.41
N ILE A 103 -9.17 8.47 -10.07
CA ILE A 103 -9.04 9.71 -10.85
C ILE A 103 -7.58 10.19 -10.91
N ILE A 104 -6.87 10.19 -9.77
CA ILE A 104 -5.46 10.59 -9.73
C ILE A 104 -4.61 9.64 -10.59
N LEU A 105 -4.85 8.33 -10.50
CA LEU A 105 -4.15 7.34 -11.32
C LEU A 105 -4.41 7.53 -12.83
N MET A 106 -5.65 7.85 -13.21
CA MET A 106 -6.02 8.17 -14.59
C MET A 106 -5.26 9.41 -15.10
N LEU A 107 -5.19 10.48 -14.31
CA LEU A 107 -4.48 11.70 -14.69
C LEU A 107 -2.97 11.46 -14.82
N ILE A 108 -2.35 10.80 -13.83
CA ILE A 108 -0.91 10.49 -13.85
C ILE A 108 -0.58 9.61 -15.05
N ASN A 109 -1.35 8.54 -15.31
CA ASN A 109 -1.10 7.67 -16.46
C ASN A 109 -1.25 8.42 -17.79
N GLY A 110 -2.25 9.30 -17.89
CA GLY A 110 -2.42 10.17 -19.05
C GLY A 110 -1.21 11.07 -19.30
N PHE A 111 -0.59 11.63 -18.24
CA PHE A 111 0.63 12.44 -18.38
C PHE A 111 1.85 11.60 -18.78
N VAL A 112 2.02 10.42 -18.17
CA VAL A 112 3.13 9.51 -18.48
C VAL A 112 3.08 9.05 -19.94
N VAL A 113 1.90 8.69 -20.47
CA VAL A 113 1.75 8.29 -21.87
C VAL A 113 2.09 9.43 -22.83
N CYS A 114 1.66 10.66 -22.52
CA CYS A 114 2.05 11.84 -23.32
C CYS A 114 3.56 12.06 -23.32
N GLU A 115 4.20 11.95 -22.14
CA GLU A 115 5.65 12.12 -21.99
C GLU A 115 6.44 11.03 -22.73
N MET A 116 6.00 9.77 -22.65
CA MET A 116 6.61 8.65 -23.38
C MET A 116 6.56 8.84 -24.90
N LEU A 117 5.53 9.52 -25.42
CA LEU A 117 5.36 9.81 -26.84
C LEU A 117 5.94 11.17 -27.25
N GLY A 118 6.52 11.94 -26.32
CA GLY A 118 7.03 13.29 -26.58
C GLY A 118 5.94 14.28 -27.00
N LEU A 119 4.69 14.03 -26.65
CA LEU A 119 3.53 14.84 -27.04
C LEU A 119 3.11 15.77 -25.90
N PRO A 120 2.57 16.97 -26.21
CA PRO A 120 2.09 17.86 -25.17
C PRO A 120 0.97 17.19 -24.36
N PRO A 121 0.84 17.50 -23.05
CA PRO A 121 -0.11 16.87 -22.13
C PRO A 121 -1.56 17.35 -22.37
N LYS A 122 -2.03 17.29 -23.61
CA LYS A 122 -3.34 17.73 -24.06
C LYS A 122 -3.87 16.83 -25.17
N GLY A 123 -5.19 16.89 -25.38
CA GLY A 123 -5.85 16.23 -26.51
C GLY A 123 -6.16 14.75 -26.29
N MET A 124 -6.35 14.02 -27.39
CA MET A 124 -6.86 12.65 -27.37
C MET A 124 -5.89 11.65 -26.75
N VAL A 125 -4.58 11.82 -26.93
CA VAL A 125 -3.57 10.90 -26.39
C VAL A 125 -3.59 10.87 -24.87
N HIS A 126 -3.67 12.05 -24.23
CA HIS A 126 -3.83 12.13 -22.77
C HIS A 126 -5.11 11.43 -22.30
N ARG A 127 -6.23 11.64 -23.00
CA ARG A 127 -7.52 11.02 -22.66
C ARG A 127 -7.49 9.51 -22.84
N VAL A 128 -6.90 9.00 -23.91
CA VAL A 128 -6.74 7.55 -24.13
C VAL A 128 -5.85 6.96 -23.03
N GLY A 129 -4.71 7.59 -22.73
CA GLY A 129 -3.84 7.22 -21.60
C GLY A 129 -4.61 7.13 -20.28
N ALA A 130 -5.41 8.16 -19.96
CA ALA A 130 -6.22 8.19 -18.76
C ALA A 130 -7.32 7.13 -18.75
N LEU A 131 -8.03 6.94 -19.86
CA LEU A 131 -9.11 5.95 -19.98
C LEU A 131 -8.60 4.52 -19.91
N MET A 132 -7.41 4.22 -20.43
CA MET A 132 -6.80 2.89 -20.30
C MET A 132 -6.64 2.49 -18.84
N ALA A 133 -6.11 3.38 -17.99
CA ALA A 133 -5.98 3.13 -16.56
C ALA A 133 -7.36 2.95 -15.89
N GLY A 134 -8.34 3.78 -16.25
CA GLY A 134 -9.70 3.68 -15.72
C GLY A 134 -10.40 2.37 -16.09
N LEU A 135 -10.29 1.93 -17.35
CA LEU A 135 -10.89 0.68 -17.83
C LEU A 135 -10.28 -0.54 -17.15
N VAL A 136 -8.94 -0.59 -17.03
CA VAL A 136 -8.24 -1.69 -16.34
C VAL A 136 -8.60 -1.69 -14.85
N GLY A 137 -8.69 -0.53 -14.22
CA GLY A 137 -9.10 -0.40 -12.81
C GLY A 137 -10.55 -0.85 -12.57
N ALA A 138 -11.49 -0.41 -13.42
CA ALA A 138 -12.91 -0.74 -13.30
C ALA A 138 -13.19 -2.23 -13.59
N LEU A 139 -12.49 -2.81 -14.56
CA LEU A 139 -12.59 -4.23 -14.89
C LEU A 139 -11.80 -5.13 -13.93
N GLY A 140 -11.00 -4.54 -13.03
CA GLY A 140 -10.09 -5.26 -12.15
C GLY A 140 -10.74 -6.38 -11.32
N PRO A 141 -11.86 -6.13 -10.61
CA PRO A 141 -12.57 -7.16 -9.85
C PRO A 141 -13.12 -8.30 -10.71
N PHE A 142 -13.46 -8.03 -11.97
CA PHE A 142 -14.04 -9.01 -12.89
C PHE A 142 -12.98 -9.86 -13.60
N LEU A 143 -11.86 -9.25 -14.00
CA LEU A 143 -10.76 -9.91 -14.68
C LEU A 143 -9.87 -10.71 -13.72
N TRP A 144 -9.70 -10.23 -12.48
CA TRP A 144 -8.78 -10.81 -11.50
C TRP A 144 -9.44 -11.21 -10.18
N SER A 145 -10.71 -11.62 -10.19
CA SER A 145 -11.45 -12.00 -8.96
C SER A 145 -10.69 -12.98 -8.03
N LYS A 146 -9.92 -13.93 -8.60
CA LYS A 146 -9.06 -14.86 -7.84
C LYS A 146 -7.62 -14.37 -7.63
N ALA A 147 -7.15 -13.44 -8.46
CA ALA A 147 -5.77 -12.96 -8.47
C ALA A 147 -5.60 -11.59 -7.79
N ALA A 148 -6.69 -10.87 -7.46
CA ALA A 148 -6.64 -9.50 -6.93
C ALA A 148 -5.86 -9.40 -5.61
N VAL A 149 -6.04 -10.38 -4.72
CA VAL A 149 -5.29 -10.44 -3.45
C VAL A 149 -3.81 -10.72 -3.71
N TRP A 150 -3.50 -11.57 -4.69
CA TRP A 150 -2.12 -11.85 -5.05
C TRP A 150 -1.45 -10.67 -5.74
N LEU A 151 -2.15 -9.94 -6.62
CA LEU A 151 -1.65 -8.76 -7.35
C LEU A 151 -1.39 -7.57 -6.44
N ALA A 152 -2.07 -7.46 -5.30
CA ALA A 152 -1.82 -6.41 -4.33
C ALA A 152 -0.38 -6.49 -3.78
N VAL A 153 0.14 -7.69 -3.53
CA VAL A 153 1.49 -7.90 -2.97
C VAL A 153 2.61 -7.34 -3.87
N PRO A 154 2.75 -7.74 -5.14
CA PRO A 154 3.80 -7.20 -6.01
C PRO A 154 3.59 -5.72 -6.31
N THR A 155 2.34 -5.24 -6.38
CA THR A 155 2.04 -3.81 -6.59
C THR A 155 2.53 -2.97 -5.39
N SER A 156 2.26 -3.40 -4.16
CA SER A 156 2.75 -2.73 -2.96
C SER A 156 4.28 -2.75 -2.86
N MET A 157 4.91 -3.87 -3.21
CA MET A 157 6.37 -3.95 -3.25
C MET A 157 6.97 -2.99 -4.27
N PHE A 158 6.41 -2.94 -5.48
CA PHE A 158 6.86 -2.01 -6.51
C PHE A 158 6.71 -0.54 -6.07
N GLY A 159 5.58 -0.19 -5.44
CA GLY A 159 5.38 1.14 -4.86
C GLY A 159 6.44 1.50 -3.82
N MET A 160 6.74 0.59 -2.88
CA MET A 160 7.79 0.78 -1.87
C MET A 160 9.18 0.98 -2.46
N VAL A 161 9.45 0.39 -3.62
CA VAL A 161 10.71 0.57 -4.36
C VAL A 161 10.80 1.92 -5.06
N LEU A 162 9.68 2.46 -5.54
CA LEU A 162 9.65 3.77 -6.19
C LEU A 162 9.70 4.95 -5.20
N LEU A 163 9.26 4.76 -3.95
CA LEU A 163 9.29 5.81 -2.91
C LEU A 163 10.65 6.50 -2.77
N PRO A 164 11.78 5.80 -2.50
CA PRO A 164 13.07 6.46 -2.33
C PRO A 164 13.47 7.25 -3.57
N ILE A 165 13.19 6.73 -4.77
CA ILE A 165 13.51 7.41 -6.04
C ILE A 165 12.75 8.73 -6.12
N ALA A 166 11.46 8.75 -5.78
CA ALA A 166 10.67 9.97 -5.73
C ALA A 166 11.19 10.97 -4.68
N TYR A 167 11.49 10.52 -3.46
CA TYR A 167 11.99 11.40 -2.40
C TYR A 167 13.36 12.02 -2.74
N TRP A 168 14.29 11.24 -3.29
CA TRP A 168 15.56 11.76 -3.76
C TRP A 168 15.38 12.72 -4.95
N THR A 169 14.46 12.43 -5.87
CA THR A 169 14.13 13.33 -6.98
C THR A 169 13.62 14.68 -6.45
N PHE A 170 12.69 14.68 -5.49
CA PHE A 170 12.19 15.90 -4.88
C PHE A 170 13.27 16.64 -4.07
N PHE A 171 14.16 15.92 -3.39
CA PHE A 171 15.30 16.53 -2.70
C PHE A 171 16.21 17.28 -3.68
N PHE A 172 16.55 16.67 -4.82
CA PHE A 172 17.34 17.35 -5.85
C PHE A 172 16.58 18.46 -6.57
N LEU A 173 15.28 18.28 -6.81
CA LEU A 173 14.39 19.31 -7.35
C LEU A 173 14.41 20.55 -6.47
N LEU A 174 14.26 20.39 -5.15
CA LEU A 174 14.27 21.48 -4.16
C LEU A 174 15.63 22.20 -4.06
N ASN A 175 16.71 21.56 -4.52
CA ASN A 175 18.03 22.18 -4.56
C ASN A 175 18.36 22.80 -5.94
N SER A 176 17.63 22.45 -6.99
CA SER A 176 17.86 22.92 -8.36
C SER A 176 17.24 24.29 -8.63
N SER A 177 18.09 25.29 -8.92
CA SER A 177 17.63 26.61 -9.37
C SER A 177 17.11 26.61 -10.80
N SER A 178 17.60 25.68 -11.64
CA SER A 178 17.16 25.54 -13.03
C SER A 178 15.69 25.12 -13.14
N LEU A 179 15.22 24.27 -12.23
CA LEU A 179 13.87 23.69 -12.28
C LEU A 179 12.82 24.51 -11.51
N MET A 180 13.17 25.05 -10.34
CA MET A 180 12.21 25.82 -9.53
C MET A 180 12.20 27.32 -9.82
N GLY A 181 13.26 27.86 -10.45
CA GLY A 181 13.39 29.30 -10.70
C GLY A 181 13.13 30.13 -9.43
N ALA A 182 12.16 31.05 -9.51
CA ALA A 182 11.80 31.96 -8.41
C ALA A 182 11.10 31.29 -7.22
N ALA A 183 10.58 30.08 -7.38
CA ALA A 183 9.90 29.35 -6.30
C ALA A 183 10.87 28.59 -5.38
N LYS A 184 12.19 28.67 -5.63
CA LYS A 184 13.19 27.98 -4.83
C LYS A 184 13.12 28.45 -3.36
N PRO A 185 13.04 27.54 -2.38
CA PRO A 185 13.13 27.92 -0.98
C PRO A 185 14.50 28.56 -0.72
N THR A 186 14.51 29.68 -0.02
CA THR A 186 15.73 30.45 0.30
C THR A 186 15.96 30.52 1.81
N GLY A 187 17.22 30.72 2.21
CA GLY A 187 17.62 30.89 3.61
C GLY A 187 17.32 29.67 4.48
N GLY A 188 16.82 29.91 5.71
CA GLY A 188 16.55 28.85 6.69
C GLY A 188 15.47 27.85 6.26
N LYS A 189 14.53 28.24 5.39
CA LYS A 189 13.51 27.32 4.86
C LYS A 189 14.13 26.25 3.94
N LEU A 190 15.17 26.59 3.19
CA LEU A 190 15.91 25.62 2.37
C LEU A 190 16.56 24.55 3.25
N VAL A 191 17.20 24.98 4.33
CA VAL A 191 17.84 24.06 5.28
C VAL A 191 16.80 23.16 5.94
N LEU A 192 15.68 23.73 6.40
CA LEU A 192 14.59 22.95 7.00
C LEU A 192 14.05 21.90 6.02
N TRP A 193 13.71 22.30 4.79
CA TRP A 193 13.18 21.38 3.79
C TRP A 193 14.20 20.31 3.40
N ASN A 194 15.47 20.66 3.24
CA ASN A 194 16.51 19.68 2.95
C ASN A 194 16.69 18.68 4.08
N VAL A 195 16.68 19.11 5.35
CA VAL A 195 16.77 18.21 6.50
C VAL A 195 15.56 17.27 6.55
N LEU A 196 14.34 17.80 6.43
CA LEU A 196 13.12 17.00 6.43
C LEU A 196 13.09 15.99 5.28
N MET A 197 13.45 16.43 4.07
CA MET A 197 13.50 15.58 2.88
C MET A 197 14.62 14.54 2.97
N PHE A 198 15.76 14.86 3.56
CA PHE A 198 16.85 13.90 3.77
C PHE A 198 16.44 12.81 4.75
N ILE A 199 15.76 13.17 5.86
CA ILE A 199 15.20 12.19 6.80
C ILE A 199 14.15 11.33 6.09
N ALA A 200 13.23 11.93 5.34
CA ALA A 200 12.20 11.21 4.60
C ALA A 200 12.79 10.25 3.55
N ALA A 201 13.80 10.70 2.79
CA ALA A 201 14.51 9.89 1.81
C ALA A 201 15.25 8.73 2.49
N GLY A 202 15.94 8.98 3.61
CA GLY A 202 16.61 7.94 4.39
C GLY A 202 15.64 6.88 4.92
N LEU A 203 14.51 7.31 5.49
CA LEU A 203 13.46 6.41 5.96
C LEU A 203 12.80 5.62 4.81
N ALA A 204 12.57 6.26 3.65
CA ALA A 204 12.02 5.60 2.47
C ALA A 204 13.01 4.56 1.91
N THR A 205 14.30 4.87 1.85
CA THR A 205 15.35 3.92 1.43
C THR A 205 15.42 2.74 2.40
N PHE A 206 15.39 3.00 3.71
CA PHE A 206 15.37 1.94 4.72
C PHE A 206 14.11 1.06 4.61
N GLY A 207 12.94 1.68 4.51
CA GLY A 207 11.66 0.98 4.37
C GLY A 207 11.59 0.12 3.10
N SER A 208 12.12 0.63 1.99
CA SER A 208 12.23 -0.10 0.73
C SER A 208 13.17 -1.31 0.86
N TYR A 209 14.36 -1.11 1.43
CA TYR A 209 15.31 -2.18 1.70
C TYR A 209 14.71 -3.28 2.60
N TRP A 210 14.06 -2.88 3.69
CA TRP A 210 13.40 -3.80 4.60
C TRP A 210 12.28 -4.58 3.91
N SER A 211 11.44 -3.90 3.11
CA SER A 211 10.34 -4.52 2.37
C SER A 211 10.82 -5.62 1.42
N ILE A 212 11.92 -5.38 0.68
CA ILE A 212 12.54 -6.40 -0.18
C ILE A 212 13.10 -7.55 0.67
N ARG A 213 13.80 -7.23 1.75
CA ARG A 213 14.46 -8.23 2.61
C ARG A 213 13.47 -9.14 3.36
N SER A 214 12.31 -8.63 3.73
CA SER A 214 11.23 -9.37 4.39
C SER A 214 10.31 -10.12 3.42
N SER A 215 10.47 -9.90 2.12
CA SER A 215 9.65 -10.57 1.09
C SER A 215 10.04 -12.05 0.96
N PRO A 216 9.13 -12.96 0.56
CA PRO A 216 9.44 -14.36 0.27
C PRO A 216 10.52 -14.56 -0.80
N TYR A 217 10.72 -13.58 -1.68
CA TYR A 217 11.69 -13.65 -2.79
C TYR A 217 12.63 -12.43 -2.81
N PRO A 218 13.56 -12.30 -1.84
CA PRO A 218 14.40 -11.12 -1.71
C PRO A 218 15.35 -10.93 -2.90
N THR A 219 15.89 -12.02 -3.45
CA THR A 219 16.81 -11.99 -4.59
C THR A 219 16.17 -11.38 -5.83
N ILE A 220 14.92 -11.75 -6.13
CA ILE A 220 14.19 -11.22 -7.29
C ILE A 220 13.95 -9.71 -7.11
N GLY A 221 13.61 -9.28 -5.89
CA GLY A 221 13.40 -7.86 -5.59
C GLY A 221 14.68 -7.02 -5.79
N PHE A 222 15.82 -7.48 -5.28
CA PHE A 222 17.09 -6.77 -5.46
C PHE A 222 17.58 -6.79 -6.91
N VAL A 223 17.40 -7.91 -7.64
CA VAL A 223 17.72 -7.98 -9.07
C VAL A 223 16.84 -7.03 -9.88
N GLY A 224 15.53 -6.99 -9.60
CA GLY A 224 14.60 -6.08 -10.25
C GLY A 224 14.94 -4.61 -10.01
N LEU A 225 15.27 -4.25 -8.77
CA LEU A 225 15.74 -2.90 -8.43
C LEU A 225 17.05 -2.57 -9.14
N GLY A 226 18.03 -3.47 -9.11
CA GLY A 226 19.32 -3.29 -9.79
C GLY A 226 19.15 -3.10 -11.30
N ALA A 227 18.29 -3.90 -11.94
CA ALA A 227 17.98 -3.78 -13.36
C ALA A 227 17.29 -2.45 -13.68
N PHE A 228 16.35 -2.00 -12.85
CA PHE A 228 15.68 -0.71 -13.03
C PHE A 228 16.66 0.47 -12.93
N VAL A 229 17.52 0.48 -11.90
CA VAL A 229 18.54 1.53 -11.73
C VAL A 229 19.55 1.50 -12.87
N ALA A 230 20.03 0.31 -13.27
CA ALA A 230 20.94 0.15 -14.40
C ALA A 230 20.32 0.70 -15.70
N LEU A 231 19.06 0.37 -15.98
CA LEU A 231 18.33 0.88 -17.14
C LEU A 231 18.20 2.40 -17.09
N ALA A 232 17.83 2.97 -15.92
CA ALA A 232 17.72 4.42 -15.75
C ALA A 232 19.06 5.13 -16.01
N VAL A 233 20.16 4.56 -15.51
CA VAL A 233 21.52 5.08 -15.74
C VAL A 233 21.92 4.97 -17.22
N ILE A 234 21.68 3.82 -17.85
CA ILE A 234 21.96 3.63 -19.29
C ILE A 234 21.19 4.64 -20.13
N VAL A 235 19.89 4.82 -19.87
CA VAL A 235 19.05 5.78 -20.59
C VAL A 235 19.52 7.22 -20.35
N HIS A 236 19.94 7.56 -19.13
CA HIS A 236 20.48 8.88 -18.83
C HIS A 236 21.73 9.18 -19.67
N PHE A 237 22.68 8.25 -19.73
CA PHE A 237 23.89 8.42 -20.55
C PHE A 237 23.60 8.42 -22.05
N ALA A 238 22.69 7.57 -22.52
CA ALA A 238 22.27 7.55 -23.93
C ALA A 238 21.63 8.87 -24.36
N ARG A 239 20.82 9.50 -23.50
CA ARG A 239 20.20 10.81 -23.77
C ARG A 239 21.18 11.97 -23.65
N SER A 240 22.15 11.90 -22.75
CA SER A 240 23.23 12.88 -22.63
C SER A 240 24.07 12.93 -23.90
N GLY A 241 24.44 11.78 -24.48
CA GLY A 241 25.25 11.74 -25.70
C GLY A 241 24.55 12.27 -26.95
N SER A 242 23.21 12.20 -27.00
CA SER A 242 22.42 12.75 -28.12
C SER A 242 22.21 14.27 -28.03
N ALA A 243 22.36 14.87 -26.84
CA ALA A 243 22.28 16.32 -26.68
C ALA A 243 23.55 17.01 -27.22
N ASP A 244 24.73 16.45 -26.92
CA ASP A 244 26.01 16.99 -27.35
C ASP A 244 26.19 16.96 -28.89
N THR A 245 25.53 16.03 -29.59
CA THR A 245 25.60 15.92 -31.06
C THR A 245 24.68 16.90 -31.79
N HIS A 246 23.61 17.38 -31.16
CA HIS A 246 22.71 18.37 -31.76
C HIS A 246 23.28 19.80 -31.69
N ASP A 247 23.98 20.14 -30.60
CA ASP A 247 24.67 21.42 -30.46
C ASP A 247 25.91 21.52 -31.37
N ALA A 248 26.65 20.42 -31.57
CA ALA A 248 27.80 20.40 -32.50
C ALA A 248 27.40 20.48 -33.99
N ALA A 249 26.16 20.18 -34.35
CA ALA A 249 25.65 20.27 -35.72
C ALA A 249 24.99 21.63 -36.05
N THR A 250 24.86 22.51 -35.04
CA THR A 250 24.23 23.84 -35.18
C THR A 250 25.17 25.01 -34.89
N SER A 251 26.45 24.74 -34.63
CA SER A 251 27.54 25.72 -34.53
C SER A 251 28.37 25.83 -35.81
#